data_AF-A0A9D2KWS7-F1
#
_entry.id   AF-A0A9D2KWS7-F1
#
_cell.length_a   1.000
_cell.length_b   1.000
_cell.length_c   1.000
_cell.angle_alpha   90.00
_cell.angle_beta   90.00
_cell.angle_gamma   90.00
#
_symmetry.space_group_name_H-M   'P 1'
#
loop_
_entity.id
_entity.type
_entity.pdbx_description
1 polymer ?
#
loop_
_entity_poly.entity_id
_entity_poly.type
_entity_poly.pdbx_seq_one_letter_code
_entity_poly.pdbx_strand_id
1 'polypeptide(L)'
;METKDVLSILEQLTLLNRSGVAFLFSFGITWLVCGLFWMKASKKSAGYVTLFQGTVALPLALGVSFWMGAFSQRPGGAVFTQLIITIAMSQMLILPLIIVMQAKKQYTLIPFVFSASLTIHFVLYSWIYQTWSYIAMSVMIAVGGATIYAIDQQDVGGLPSSKASAQSCFLSGTMLIFTAVVLLLL
;
A
#
# COMPACT_ATOMS: atom_id res chain seq x y z
N MET A 1 -22.21 18.54 12.99
CA MET A 1 -20.80 18.32 13.29
C MET A 1 -20.06 19.52 12.75
N GLU A 2 -19.49 20.33 13.64
CA GLU A 2 -18.75 21.53 13.25
C GLU A 2 -17.36 21.15 12.72
N THR A 3 -16.72 22.02 11.94
CA THR A 3 -15.38 21.76 11.39
C THR A 3 -14.35 21.46 12.48
N LYS A 4 -14.49 22.08 13.65
CA LYS A 4 -13.62 21.84 14.82
C LYS A 4 -13.76 20.42 15.37
N ASP A 5 -14.97 19.86 15.35
CA ASP A 5 -15.22 18.48 15.79
C ASP A 5 -14.51 17.47 14.87
N VAL A 6 -14.54 17.72 13.56
CA VAL A 6 -13.88 16.86 12.56
C VAL A 6 -12.37 16.84 12.75
N LEU A 7 -11.76 18.02 12.93
CA LEU A 7 -10.31 18.13 13.13
C LEU A 7 -9.88 17.39 14.40
N SER A 8 -10.61 17.56 15.51
CA SER A 8 -10.34 16.83 16.75
C SER A 8 -10.45 15.31 16.58
N ILE A 9 -11.42 14.82 15.80
CA ILE A 9 -11.55 13.39 15.50
C ILE A 9 -10.34 12.88 14.72
N LEU A 10 -9.88 13.63 13.71
CA LEU A 10 -8.74 13.28 12.86
C LEU A 10 -7.43 13.27 13.67
N GLU A 11 -7.21 14.23 14.55
CA GLU A 11 -6.04 14.28 15.44
C GLU A 11 -6.01 13.08 16.38
N GLN A 12 -7.13 12.76 17.04
CA GLN A 12 -7.24 11.59 17.90
C GLN A 12 -7.00 10.29 17.13
N LEU A 13 -7.52 10.18 15.90
CA LEU A 13 -7.31 9.01 15.05
C LEU A 13 -5.83 8.84 14.68
N THR A 14 -5.16 9.96 14.40
CA THR A 14 -3.73 10.01 14.08
C THR A 14 -2.89 9.52 15.25
N LEU A 15 -3.17 10.01 16.45
CA LEU A 15 -2.48 9.59 17.68
C LEU A 15 -2.73 8.10 17.98
N LEU A 16 -3.99 7.65 17.90
CA LEU A 16 -4.37 6.27 18.23
C LEU A 16 -3.74 5.24 17.30
N ASN A 17 -3.73 5.51 15.99
CA ASN A 17 -3.15 4.60 14.99
C ASN A 17 -1.66 4.85 14.75
N ARG A 18 -1.06 5.81 15.44
CA ARG A 18 0.28 6.36 15.14
C ARG A 18 0.46 6.57 13.65
N SER A 19 -0.45 7.32 13.04
CA SER A 19 -0.43 7.62 11.61
C SER A 19 -0.35 6.39 10.70
N GLY A 20 -0.92 5.25 11.12
CA GLY A 20 -0.98 4.04 10.29
C GLY A 20 0.34 3.26 10.18
N VAL A 21 1.31 3.49 11.08
CA VAL A 21 2.63 2.83 11.08
C VAL A 21 2.54 1.30 10.96
N ALA A 22 1.64 0.67 11.71
CA ALA A 22 1.44 -0.78 11.66
C ALA A 22 1.12 -1.29 10.25
N PHE A 23 0.23 -0.58 9.53
CA PHE A 23 -0.16 -0.93 8.17
C PHE A 23 0.99 -0.70 7.19
N LEU A 24 1.64 0.46 7.24
CA LEU A 24 2.77 0.75 6.36
C LEU A 24 3.90 -0.28 6.52
N PHE A 25 4.23 -0.64 7.76
CA PHE A 25 5.29 -1.61 8.03
C PHE A 25 4.92 -3.01 7.55
N SER A 26 3.71 -3.51 7.88
CA SER A 26 3.26 -4.85 7.46
C SER A 26 3.15 -4.97 5.94
N PHE A 27 2.50 -4.01 5.26
CA PHE A 27 2.42 -4.01 3.80
C PHE A 27 3.81 -3.86 3.18
N GLY A 28 4.65 -3.00 3.75
CA GLY A 28 6.03 -2.80 3.31
C GLY A 28 6.83 -4.10 3.28
N ILE A 29 6.80 -4.88 4.36
CA ILE A 29 7.46 -6.19 4.43
C ILE A 29 6.92 -7.14 3.35
N THR A 30 5.59 -7.23 3.21
CA THR A 30 5.01 -8.14 2.22
C THR A 30 5.36 -7.75 0.78
N TRP A 31 5.49 -6.46 0.48
CA TRP A 31 6.00 -5.97 -0.80
C TRP A 31 7.45 -6.37 -1.03
N LEU A 32 8.33 -6.28 -0.02
CA LEU A 32 9.70 -6.78 -0.13
C LEU A 32 9.73 -8.29 -0.40
N VAL A 33 8.87 -9.06 0.27
CA VAL A 33 8.73 -10.51 0.01
C VAL A 33 8.29 -10.76 -1.44
N CYS A 34 7.32 -10.00 -1.96
CA CYS A 34 6.93 -10.09 -3.38
C CYS A 34 8.11 -9.83 -4.31
N GLY A 35 8.96 -8.83 -4.01
CA GLY A 35 10.18 -8.56 -4.76
C GLY A 35 11.13 -9.76 -4.82
N LEU A 36 11.32 -10.45 -3.69
CA LEU A 36 12.12 -11.69 -3.64
C LEU A 36 11.54 -12.81 -4.50
N PHE A 37 10.22 -12.96 -4.53
CA PHE A 37 9.55 -13.93 -5.41
C PHE A 37 9.75 -13.60 -6.90
N TRP A 38 9.70 -12.32 -7.27
CA TRP A 38 9.96 -11.90 -8.66
C TRP A 38 11.40 -12.17 -9.11
N MET A 39 12.36 -12.23 -8.19
CA MET A 39 13.75 -12.60 -8.49
C MET A 39 13.97 -14.11 -8.62
N LYS A 40 13.24 -14.92 -7.85
CA LYS A 40 13.58 -16.34 -7.64
C LYS A 40 12.56 -17.33 -8.19
N ALA A 41 11.30 -16.92 -8.32
CA ALA A 41 10.20 -17.80 -8.70
C ALA A 41 9.75 -17.57 -10.15
N SER A 42 8.87 -18.46 -10.64
CA SER A 42 8.22 -18.26 -11.94
C SER A 42 7.33 -17.01 -11.94
N LYS A 43 7.19 -16.34 -13.09
CA LYS A 43 6.31 -15.16 -13.27
C LYS A 43 4.88 -15.42 -12.79
N LYS A 44 4.36 -16.63 -13.05
CA LYS A 44 3.01 -17.05 -12.61
C LYS A 44 2.90 -17.08 -11.09
N SER A 45 3.86 -17.73 -10.42
CA SER A 45 3.89 -17.83 -8.96
C SER A 45 4.06 -16.47 -8.29
N ALA A 46 5.00 -15.65 -8.79
CA ALA A 46 5.23 -14.29 -8.28
C ALA A 46 4.01 -13.38 -8.46
N GLY A 47 3.29 -13.50 -9.58
CA GLY A 47 2.02 -12.83 -9.82
C GLY A 47 0.95 -13.18 -8.77
N TYR A 48 0.78 -14.46 -8.45
CA TYR A 48 -0.16 -14.87 -7.39
C TYR A 48 0.25 -14.38 -6.00
N VAL A 49 1.54 -14.48 -5.65
CA VAL A 49 2.04 -13.95 -4.38
C VAL A 49 1.77 -12.45 -4.26
N THR A 50 1.98 -11.69 -5.34
CA THR A 50 1.69 -10.25 -5.37
C THR A 50 0.19 -9.97 -5.26
N LEU A 51 -0.66 -10.71 -5.97
CA LEU A 51 -2.12 -10.57 -5.90
C LEU A 51 -2.67 -10.82 -4.49
N PHE A 52 -2.16 -11.84 -3.81
CA PHE A 52 -2.64 -12.26 -2.51
C PHE A 52 -1.86 -11.69 -1.32
N GLN A 53 -0.85 -10.84 -1.53
CA GLN A 53 -0.03 -10.31 -0.43
C GLN A 53 -0.85 -9.60 0.67
N GLY A 54 -1.96 -8.96 0.29
CA GLY A 54 -2.89 -8.32 1.22
C GLY A 54 -3.54 -9.28 2.22
N THR A 55 -3.70 -10.57 1.89
CA THR A 55 -4.26 -11.58 2.81
C THR A 55 -3.32 -11.90 3.96
N VAL A 56 -2.03 -11.60 3.80
CA VAL A 56 -1.00 -11.72 4.84
C VAL A 56 -0.76 -10.37 5.50
N ALA A 57 -0.65 -9.30 4.71
CA ALA A 57 -0.35 -7.96 5.20
C ALA A 57 -1.43 -7.43 6.16
N LEU A 58 -2.71 -7.66 5.84
CA LEU A 58 -3.81 -7.14 6.65
C LEU A 58 -3.87 -7.80 8.05
N PRO A 59 -3.87 -9.14 8.20
CA PRO A 59 -3.80 -9.76 9.53
C PRO A 59 -2.57 -9.31 10.33
N LEU A 60 -1.41 -9.18 9.68
CA LEU A 60 -0.20 -8.67 10.33
C LEU A 60 -0.40 -7.24 10.84
N ALA A 61 -0.93 -6.35 10.00
CA ALA A 61 -1.19 -4.96 10.36
C ALA A 61 -2.18 -4.85 11.52
N LEU A 62 -3.25 -5.65 11.50
CA LEU A 62 -4.25 -5.69 12.58
C LEU A 62 -3.64 -6.26 13.86
N GLY A 63 -2.81 -7.30 13.78
CA GLY A 63 -2.11 -7.88 14.92
C GLY A 63 -1.15 -6.88 15.58
N VAL A 64 -0.37 -6.15 14.79
CA VAL A 64 0.51 -5.08 15.29
C VAL A 64 -0.32 -3.94 15.88
N SER A 65 -1.41 -3.54 15.22
CA SER A 65 -2.33 -2.51 15.72
C SER A 65 -2.98 -2.91 17.05
N PHE A 66 -3.33 -4.18 17.23
CA PHE A 66 -3.84 -4.72 18.49
C PHE A 66 -2.81 -4.55 19.60
N TRP A 67 -1.57 -4.97 19.34
CA TRP A 67 -0.48 -4.87 20.31
C TRP A 67 -0.15 -3.42 20.68
N MET A 68 -0.33 -2.49 19.74
CA MET A 68 -0.18 -1.05 19.98
C MET A 68 -1.37 -0.39 20.70
N GLY A 69 -2.45 -1.11 20.98
CA GLY A 69 -3.65 -0.56 21.64
C GLY A 69 -4.56 0.26 20.73
N ALA A 70 -4.41 0.17 19.41
CA ALA A 70 -5.14 0.98 18.43
C ALA A 70 -6.63 0.62 18.28
N PHE A 71 -7.10 -0.43 18.96
CA PHE A 71 -8.52 -0.83 19.02
C PHE A 71 -9.25 -0.32 20.27
N SER A 72 -8.61 0.53 21.10
CA SER A 72 -9.34 1.30 22.12
C SER A 72 -10.33 2.29 21.48
N GLN A 73 -11.15 2.97 22.28
CA GLN A 73 -12.32 3.75 21.82
C GLN A 73 -12.02 4.59 20.57
N ARG A 74 -12.49 4.11 19.40
CA ARG A 74 -12.24 4.76 18.11
C ARG A 74 -12.95 6.11 18.06
N PRO A 75 -12.25 7.20 17.73
CA PRO A 75 -12.86 8.52 17.65
C PRO A 75 -13.82 8.62 16.46
N GLY A 76 -14.86 9.46 16.59
CA GLY A 76 -15.81 9.78 15.52
C GLY A 76 -17.01 8.83 15.35
N GLY A 77 -17.15 7.82 16.20
CA GLY A 77 -18.34 6.97 16.25
C GLY A 77 -18.59 6.16 14.96
N ALA A 78 -19.85 5.75 14.74
CA ALA A 78 -20.23 4.84 13.66
C ALA A 78 -20.02 5.43 12.26
N VAL A 79 -20.34 6.71 12.05
CA VAL A 79 -20.22 7.37 10.74
C VAL A 79 -18.76 7.44 10.29
N PHE A 80 -17.86 7.87 11.18
CA PHE A 80 -16.44 7.99 10.84
C PHE A 80 -15.79 6.61 10.64
N THR A 81 -16.21 5.62 11.44
CA THR A 81 -15.81 4.23 11.24
C THR A 81 -16.23 3.71 9.86
N GLN A 82 -17.47 3.98 9.44
CA GLN A 82 -17.97 3.58 8.13
C GLN A 82 -17.22 4.28 6.99
N LEU A 83 -16.87 5.56 7.16
CA LEU A 83 -16.05 6.29 6.19
C LEU A 83 -14.67 5.65 6.02
N ILE A 84 -13.95 5.39 7.11
CA ILE A 84 -12.62 4.75 7.06
C ILE A 84 -12.71 3.36 6.42
N ILE A 85 -13.71 2.56 6.77
CA ILE A 85 -13.92 1.24 6.18
C ILE A 85 -14.20 1.38 4.68
N THR A 86 -15.04 2.34 4.27
CA THR A 86 -15.37 2.56 2.85
C THR A 86 -14.12 2.94 2.06
N ILE A 87 -13.30 3.86 2.59
CA ILE A 87 -12.00 4.22 2.01
C ILE A 87 -11.11 2.98 1.91
N ALA A 88 -10.97 2.20 2.98
CA ALA A 88 -10.16 0.99 2.97
C ALA A 88 -10.68 -0.05 1.95
N MET A 89 -11.99 -0.19 1.79
CA MET A 89 -12.58 -1.13 0.84
C MET A 89 -12.50 -0.65 -0.61
N SER A 90 -12.48 0.66 -0.88
CA SER A 90 -12.40 1.16 -2.26
C SER A 90 -11.11 0.75 -2.96
N GLN A 91 -10.02 0.51 -2.22
CA GLN A 91 -8.78 -0.01 -2.80
C GLN A 91 -8.96 -1.42 -3.42
N MET A 92 -9.96 -2.19 -2.99
CA MET A 92 -10.26 -3.52 -3.56
C MET A 92 -10.82 -3.46 -4.98
N LEU A 93 -11.25 -2.28 -5.45
CA LEU A 93 -11.74 -2.09 -6.81
C LEU A 93 -10.65 -2.33 -7.88
N ILE A 94 -9.36 -2.38 -7.49
CA ILE A 94 -8.29 -2.76 -8.39
C ILE A 94 -8.25 -4.27 -8.69
N LEU A 95 -8.79 -5.10 -7.80
CA LEU A 95 -8.66 -6.56 -7.88
C LEU A 95 -9.19 -7.17 -9.19
N PRO A 96 -10.36 -6.77 -9.73
CA PRO A 96 -10.82 -7.28 -11.02
C PRO A 96 -9.81 -7.06 -12.16
N LEU A 97 -9.16 -5.89 -12.19
CA LEU A 97 -8.13 -5.60 -13.20
C LEU A 97 -6.91 -6.52 -13.03
N ILE A 98 -6.42 -6.69 -11.80
CA ILE A 98 -5.28 -7.58 -11.52
C ILE A 98 -5.63 -9.03 -11.86
N ILE A 99 -6.86 -9.49 -11.57
CA ILE A 99 -7.34 -10.83 -11.93
C ILE A 99 -7.33 -11.03 -13.44
N VAL A 100 -7.81 -10.05 -14.21
CA VAL A 100 -7.76 -10.10 -15.69
C VAL A 100 -6.31 -10.19 -16.18
N MET A 101 -5.39 -9.40 -15.62
CA MET A 101 -3.97 -9.44 -15.98
C MET A 101 -3.35 -10.81 -15.69
N GLN A 102 -3.67 -11.39 -14.53
CA GLN A 102 -3.26 -12.74 -14.17
C GLN A 102 -3.82 -13.77 -15.17
N ALA A 103 -5.10 -13.70 -15.53
CA ALA A 103 -5.73 -14.60 -16.49
C ALA A 103 -5.15 -14.45 -17.91
N LYS A 104 -4.78 -13.24 -18.32
CA LYS A 104 -4.13 -12.93 -19.60
C LYS A 104 -2.62 -13.15 -19.59
N LYS A 105 -2.05 -13.71 -18.51
CA LYS A 105 -0.62 -13.99 -18.33
C LYS A 105 0.27 -12.73 -18.37
N GLN A 106 -0.30 -11.56 -18.13
CA GLN A 106 0.41 -10.28 -18.04
C GLN A 106 0.98 -10.05 -16.64
N TYR A 107 1.65 -11.07 -16.10
CA TYR A 107 2.02 -11.12 -14.69
C TYR A 107 2.93 -9.96 -14.26
N THR A 108 3.88 -9.57 -15.12
CA THR A 108 4.91 -8.57 -14.80
C THR A 108 4.39 -7.13 -14.75
N LEU A 109 3.19 -6.87 -15.26
CA LEU A 109 2.52 -5.59 -15.07
C LEU A 109 1.84 -5.47 -13.71
N ILE A 110 1.56 -6.60 -13.02
CA ILE A 110 0.78 -6.61 -11.77
C ILE A 110 1.42 -5.70 -10.71
N PRO A 111 2.74 -5.75 -10.42
CA PRO A 111 3.35 -4.88 -9.42
C PRO A 111 3.19 -3.39 -9.74
N PHE A 112 3.28 -3.00 -11.00
CA PHE A 112 3.16 -1.61 -11.43
C PHE A 112 1.74 -1.08 -11.27
N VAL A 113 0.75 -1.82 -11.79
CA VAL A 113 -0.66 -1.43 -11.67
C VAL A 113 -1.09 -1.39 -10.22
N PHE A 114 -0.67 -2.38 -9.43
CA PHE A 114 -1.03 -2.45 -8.03
C PHE A 114 -0.34 -1.35 -7.20
N SER A 115 0.93 -1.03 -7.49
CA SER A 115 1.64 0.10 -6.86
C SER A 115 1.02 1.45 -7.27
N ALA A 116 0.62 1.62 -8.52
CA ALA A 116 -0.07 2.83 -8.97
C ALA A 116 -1.44 3.01 -8.29
N SER A 117 -2.20 1.92 -8.09
CA SER A 117 -3.43 1.98 -7.31
C SER A 117 -3.19 2.38 -5.86
N LEU A 118 -2.06 1.95 -5.29
CA LEU A 118 -1.69 2.26 -3.92
C LEU A 118 -1.41 3.75 -3.72
N THR A 119 -0.75 4.41 -4.69
CA THR A 119 -0.45 5.85 -4.60
C THR A 119 -1.71 6.72 -4.60
N ILE A 120 -2.71 6.35 -5.42
CA ILE A 120 -4.02 7.03 -5.42
C ILE A 120 -4.69 6.91 -4.05
N HIS A 121 -4.65 5.71 -3.47
CA HIS A 121 -5.25 5.42 -2.17
C HIS A 121 -4.59 6.22 -1.04
N PHE A 122 -3.26 6.38 -1.07
CA PHE A 122 -2.52 7.09 -0.04
C PHE A 122 -2.76 8.60 0.01
N VAL A 123 -3.22 9.22 -1.06
CA VAL A 123 -3.60 10.65 -1.03
C VAL A 123 -4.67 10.88 0.04
N LEU A 124 -5.64 9.99 0.17
CA LEU A 124 -6.68 10.10 1.21
C LEU A 124 -6.12 9.98 2.63
N TYR A 125 -5.05 9.21 2.83
CA TYR A 125 -4.42 9.09 4.15
C TYR A 125 -3.64 10.31 4.59
N SER A 126 -3.20 11.15 3.64
CA SER A 126 -2.64 12.46 4.00
C SER A 126 -3.66 13.35 4.69
N TRP A 127 -4.92 13.28 4.27
CA TRP A 127 -6.04 13.95 4.91
C TRP A 127 -6.46 13.25 6.21
N ILE A 128 -6.54 11.91 6.24
CA ILE A 128 -6.94 11.19 7.46
C ILE A 128 -5.95 11.42 8.60
N TYR A 129 -4.64 11.33 8.31
CA TYR A 129 -3.59 11.44 9.32
C TYR A 129 -2.94 12.82 9.42
N GLN A 130 -3.51 13.81 8.72
CA GLN A 130 -3.05 15.20 8.75
C GLN A 130 -1.52 15.34 8.51
N THR A 131 -0.97 14.55 7.57
CA THR A 131 0.48 14.51 7.32
C THR A 131 0.82 14.41 5.83
N TRP A 132 1.79 15.22 5.40
CA TRP A 132 2.28 15.27 4.02
C TRP A 132 3.11 14.06 3.63
N SER A 133 3.58 13.25 4.60
CA SER A 133 4.41 12.07 4.35
C SER A 133 3.75 11.08 3.39
N TYR A 134 2.42 10.93 3.45
CA TYR A 134 1.68 10.06 2.54
C TYR A 134 1.68 10.57 1.09
N ILE A 135 1.64 11.89 0.86
CA ILE A 135 1.75 12.48 -0.48
C ILE A 135 3.17 12.29 -1.01
N ALA A 136 4.19 12.62 -0.21
CA ALA A 136 5.59 12.47 -0.61
C ALA A 136 5.91 11.02 -0.99
N MET A 137 5.52 10.06 -0.14
CA MET A 137 5.65 8.63 -0.42
C MET A 137 4.95 8.22 -1.72
N SER A 138 3.73 8.70 -1.95
CA SER A 138 2.95 8.38 -3.17
C SER A 138 3.63 8.88 -4.43
N VAL A 139 4.16 10.11 -4.40
CA VAL A 139 4.92 10.68 -5.52
C VAL A 139 6.18 9.87 -5.78
N MET A 140 6.92 9.50 -4.74
CA MET A 140 8.15 8.70 -4.87
C MET A 140 7.88 7.31 -5.46
N ILE A 141 6.82 6.62 -5.01
CA ILE A 141 6.43 5.33 -5.58
C ILE A 141 5.98 5.48 -7.03
N ALA A 142 5.18 6.50 -7.36
CA ALA A 142 4.67 6.71 -8.72
C ALA A 142 5.81 7.06 -9.70
N VAL A 143 6.64 8.04 -9.37
CA VAL A 143 7.76 8.49 -10.20
C VAL A 143 8.82 7.39 -10.30
N GLY A 144 9.18 6.75 -9.18
CA GLY A 144 10.15 5.66 -9.20
C GLY A 144 9.64 4.45 -10.00
N GLY A 145 8.36 4.08 -9.84
CA GLY A 145 7.73 3.02 -10.63
C GLY A 145 7.70 3.33 -12.12
N ALA A 146 7.31 4.55 -12.50
CA ALA A 146 7.34 5.02 -13.88
C ALA A 146 8.77 5.02 -14.46
N THR A 147 9.76 5.43 -13.66
CA THR A 147 11.17 5.43 -14.06
C THR A 147 11.68 4.02 -14.29
N ILE A 148 11.42 3.09 -13.36
CA ILE A 148 11.77 1.67 -13.50
C ILE A 148 11.14 1.10 -14.78
N TYR A 149 9.86 1.40 -15.04
CA TYR A 149 9.18 0.95 -16.25
C TYR A 149 9.82 1.52 -17.52
N ALA A 150 10.17 2.81 -17.52
CA ALA A 150 10.71 3.50 -18.69
C ALA A 150 12.13 3.05 -19.07
N ILE A 151 12.96 2.68 -18.09
CA ILE A 151 14.34 2.21 -18.32
C ILE A 151 14.43 0.70 -18.54
N ASP A 152 13.36 -0.05 -18.29
CA ASP A 152 13.36 -1.49 -18.41
C ASP A 152 13.52 -1.94 -19.85
N GLN A 153 14.36 -2.96 -20.06
CA GLN A 153 14.44 -3.64 -21.34
C GLN A 153 13.31 -4.66 -21.37
N GLN A 154 12.20 -4.25 -21.99
CA GLN A 154 10.96 -5.02 -22.04
C GLN A 154 11.20 -6.43 -22.59
N ASP A 155 10.47 -7.40 -22.05
CA ASP A 155 10.42 -8.77 -22.57
C ASP A 155 9.59 -8.84 -23.87
N VAL A 156 9.56 -10.03 -24.48
CA VAL A 156 8.74 -10.32 -25.67
C VAL A 156 7.28 -9.87 -25.44
N GLY A 157 6.78 -8.98 -26.30
CA GLY A 157 5.42 -8.44 -26.23
C GLY A 157 5.27 -7.13 -25.46
N GLY A 158 6.38 -6.43 -25.14
CA GLY A 158 6.36 -5.09 -24.54
C GLY A 158 6.00 -5.06 -23.05
N LEU A 159 6.00 -6.22 -22.40
CA LEU A 159 5.74 -6.35 -20.97
C LEU A 159 7.04 -6.11 -20.18
N PRO A 160 6.97 -5.59 -18.94
CA PRO A 160 8.13 -5.45 -18.09
C PRO A 160 8.82 -6.79 -17.84
N SER A 161 10.12 -6.74 -17.62
CA SER A 161 10.91 -7.87 -17.17
C SER A 161 10.53 -8.27 -15.73
N SER A 162 10.86 -9.50 -15.34
CA SER A 162 10.74 -9.92 -13.93
C SER A 162 11.61 -9.07 -13.00
N LYS A 163 12.74 -8.57 -13.50
CA LYS A 163 13.65 -7.70 -12.74
C LYS A 163 13.00 -6.36 -12.44
N ALA A 164 12.37 -5.71 -13.42
CA ALA A 164 11.63 -4.48 -13.21
C ALA A 164 10.43 -4.67 -12.28
N SER A 165 9.74 -5.80 -12.40
CA SER A 165 8.68 -6.21 -11.47
C SER A 165 9.18 -6.31 -10.03
N ALA A 166 10.34 -6.94 -9.81
CA ALA A 166 10.99 -7.02 -8.50
C ALA A 166 11.37 -5.64 -7.96
N GLN A 167 11.96 -4.78 -8.81
CA GLN A 167 12.35 -3.42 -8.45
C GLN A 167 11.13 -2.58 -8.04
N SER A 168 10.01 -2.69 -8.76
CA SER A 168 8.75 -2.02 -8.38
C SER A 168 8.28 -2.49 -7.00
N CYS A 169 8.33 -3.79 -6.72
CA CYS A 169 7.97 -4.32 -5.40
C CYS A 169 8.91 -3.81 -4.30
N PHE A 170 10.23 -3.81 -4.53
CA PHE A 170 11.19 -3.32 -3.55
C PHE A 170 11.04 -1.82 -3.31
N LEU A 171 10.85 -1.01 -4.36
CA LEU A 171 10.58 0.41 -4.23
C LEU A 171 9.36 0.65 -3.34
N SER A 172 8.22 0.03 -3.66
CA SER A 172 7.00 0.17 -2.88
C SER A 172 7.20 -0.28 -1.43
N GLY A 173 7.82 -1.45 -1.22
CA GLY A 173 8.08 -1.97 0.12
C GLY A 173 8.99 -1.09 0.97
N THR A 174 10.11 -0.63 0.40
CA THR A 174 11.06 0.26 1.07
C THR A 174 10.45 1.62 1.38
N MET A 175 9.70 2.22 0.45
CA MET A 175 9.05 3.52 0.69
C MET A 175 8.00 3.43 1.80
N LEU A 176 7.24 2.34 1.87
CA LEU A 176 6.29 2.09 2.95
C LEU A 176 7.00 1.98 4.30
N ILE A 177 8.04 1.16 4.40
CA ILE A 177 8.80 0.98 5.65
C ILE A 177 9.49 2.28 6.05
N PHE A 178 10.14 2.97 5.12
CA PHE A 178 10.79 4.26 5.37
C PHE A 178 9.79 5.27 5.92
N THR A 179 8.63 5.39 5.31
CA THR A 179 7.57 6.30 5.76
C THR A 179 7.04 5.89 7.14
N ALA A 180 6.89 4.59 7.41
CA ALA A 180 6.53 4.09 8.73
C ALA A 180 7.56 4.49 9.81
N VAL A 181 8.86 4.38 9.50
CA VAL A 181 9.93 4.78 10.41
C VAL A 181 9.91 6.29 10.64
N VAL A 182 9.75 7.10 9.58
CA VAL A 182 9.63 8.56 9.71
C VAL A 182 8.45 8.93 10.61
N LEU A 183 7.27 8.34 10.39
CA LEU A 183 6.07 8.61 11.19
C LEU A 183 6.15 8.09 12.63
N LEU A 184 7.03 7.13 12.92
CA LEU A 184 7.28 6.67 14.29
C LEU A 184 8.17 7.65 15.07
N LEU A 185 9.03 8.39 14.37
CA LEU A 185 10.02 9.30 14.95
C LEU A 185 9.51 10.75 15.08
N LEU A 186 8.44 11.10 14.37
CA LEU A 186 7.73 12.38 14.46
C LEU A 186 6.65 12.33 15.54
#